data_AF-A0A4Q6E898-F1
#
_entry.id   AF-A0A4Q6E898-F1
#
_cell.length_a   1.000
_cell.length_b   1.000
_cell.length_c   1.000
_cell.angle_alpha   90.00
_cell.angle_beta   90.00
_cell.angle_gamma   90.00
#
_symmetry.space_group_name_H-M   'P 1'
#
loop_
_entity.id
_entity.type
_entity.pdbx_description
1 polymer ?
#
loop_
_entity_poly.entity_id
_entity_poly.type
_entity_poly.pdbx_seq_one_letter_code
_entity_poly.pdbx_strand_id
1 'polypeptide(L)'
;MNILINSNRTTASQNDGVITLTRQQQERTNYLKNIYKDDSINLVLLLDTRGKNSWLMVDRKITLINRASHEVQHYHDMICDNFEVGKVYSLSDITSIIAEIRRDLGLPAYFTRLQTNCETDFLNLFLADDVYNEYKTDADGKKQFTDFVGYMPTFKLKPQD
;
A
#
# COMPACT_ATOMS: atom_id res chain seq x y z
N MET A 1 -2.20 10.83 -20.90
CA MET A 1 -1.67 11.47 -19.69
C MET A 1 -0.44 10.67 -19.28
N ASN A 2 0.74 11.28 -19.18
CA ASN A 2 1.93 10.55 -18.74
C ASN A 2 1.89 10.48 -17.21
N ILE A 3 1.81 9.28 -16.67
CA ILE A 3 1.74 9.03 -15.22
C ILE A 3 3.13 8.61 -14.73
N LEU A 4 3.57 9.20 -13.64
CA LEU A 4 4.87 8.94 -13.02
C LEU A 4 4.68 8.29 -11.65
N ILE A 5 5.38 7.18 -11.42
CA ILE A 5 5.35 6.43 -10.17
C ILE A 5 6.64 6.69 -9.40
N ASN A 6 6.53 7.11 -8.14
CA ASN A 6 7.68 7.26 -7.26
C ASN A 6 7.81 6.02 -6.37
N SER A 7 8.78 5.15 -6.66
CA SER A 7 9.07 3.97 -5.84
C SER A 7 10.56 3.94 -5.48
N ASN A 8 10.89 3.76 -4.20
CA ASN A 8 12.27 3.65 -3.70
C ASN A 8 12.59 2.20 -3.32
N ARG A 9 12.14 1.26 -4.16
CA ARG A 9 12.20 -0.18 -3.88
C ARG A 9 13.64 -0.67 -3.79
N THR A 10 13.83 -1.68 -2.95
CA THR A 10 15.14 -2.33 -2.83
C THR A 10 15.34 -3.24 -4.03
N THR A 11 16.40 -3.05 -4.82
CA THR A 11 16.64 -3.86 -6.02
C THR A 11 17.10 -5.27 -5.65
N ALA A 12 16.33 -6.29 -6.03
CA ALA A 12 16.86 -7.65 -6.15
C ALA A 12 17.72 -7.73 -7.42
N SER A 13 18.78 -8.54 -7.41
CA SER A 13 19.57 -8.78 -8.62
C SER A 13 18.76 -9.68 -9.57
N GLN A 14 18.60 -9.25 -10.82
CA GLN A 14 17.98 -10.05 -11.87
C GLN A 14 19.06 -10.47 -12.87
N ASN A 15 19.40 -11.76 -12.89
CA ASN A 15 20.17 -12.39 -13.95
C ASN A 15 19.29 -13.48 -14.58
N ASP A 16 19.06 -13.41 -15.89
CA ASP A 16 18.37 -14.45 -16.68
C ASP A 16 17.03 -14.94 -16.11
N GLY A 17 16.20 -14.02 -15.58
CA GLY A 17 14.89 -14.34 -15.03
C GLY A 17 14.91 -14.97 -13.63
N VAL A 18 16.09 -15.17 -13.03
CA VAL A 18 16.24 -15.65 -11.66
C VAL A 18 16.33 -14.46 -10.71
N ILE A 19 15.32 -14.31 -9.86
CA ILE A 19 15.30 -13.30 -8.79
C ILE A 19 16.22 -13.77 -7.66
N THR A 20 17.35 -13.08 -7.47
CA THR A 20 18.25 -13.34 -6.33
C THR A 20 17.93 -12.37 -5.20
N LEU A 21 17.36 -12.87 -4.10
CA LEU A 21 17.06 -12.08 -2.92
C LEU A 21 18.33 -11.80 -2.11
N THR A 22 18.44 -10.58 -1.60
CA THR A 22 19.44 -10.27 -0.56
C THR A 22 19.14 -11.08 0.71
N ARG A 23 20.14 -11.27 1.57
CA ARG A 23 19.95 -11.96 2.86
C ARG A 23 18.78 -11.39 3.67
N GLN A 24 18.67 -10.06 3.73
CA GLN A 24 17.59 -9.40 4.46
C GLN A 24 16.22 -9.64 3.82
N GLN A 25 16.12 -9.65 2.49
CA GLN A 25 14.88 -10.01 1.78
C GLN A 25 14.52 -11.47 2.02
N GLN A 26 15.48 -12.39 2.04
CA GLN A 26 15.26 -13.80 2.36
C GLN A 26 14.70 -13.98 3.79
N GLU A 27 15.30 -13.31 4.77
CA GLU A 27 14.84 -13.34 6.18
C GLU A 27 13.39 -12.83 6.30
N ARG A 28 13.06 -11.71 5.64
CA ARG A 28 11.69 -11.16 5.60
C ARG A 28 10.70 -12.08 4.89
N THR A 29 11.12 -12.71 3.80
CA THR A 29 10.29 -13.68 3.06
C THR A 29 9.94 -14.86 3.95
N ASN A 30 10.94 -15.42 4.64
CA ASN A 30 10.74 -16.53 5.57
C ASN A 30 9.80 -16.15 6.72
N TYR A 31 9.90 -14.92 7.25
CA TYR A 31 8.99 -14.40 8.28
C TYR A 31 7.53 -14.36 7.78
N LEU A 32 7.32 -13.89 6.54
CA LEU A 32 6.00 -13.70 5.96
C LEU A 32 5.39 -14.99 5.37
N LYS A 33 6.18 -16.05 5.19
CA LYS A 33 5.77 -17.27 4.49
C LYS A 33 4.54 -17.95 5.08
N ASN A 34 4.41 -17.94 6.41
CA ASN A 34 3.24 -18.55 7.08
C ASN A 34 1.95 -17.73 6.92
N ILE A 35 2.06 -16.46 6.54
CA ILE A 35 0.92 -15.54 6.39
C ILE A 35 0.53 -15.44 4.91
N TYR A 36 1.50 -15.24 4.02
CA TYR A 36 1.28 -14.94 2.61
C TYR A 36 1.67 -16.06 1.65
N LYS A 37 2.21 -17.19 2.15
CA LYS A 37 2.63 -18.32 1.31
C LYS A 37 3.56 -17.86 0.18
N ASP A 38 3.18 -18.11 -1.07
CA ASP A 38 3.97 -17.81 -2.26
C ASP A 38 4.03 -16.30 -2.56
N ASP A 39 3.06 -15.52 -2.08
CA ASP A 39 3.03 -14.06 -2.26
C ASP A 39 4.01 -13.32 -1.35
N SER A 40 4.62 -14.02 -0.38
CA SER A 40 5.62 -13.43 0.52
C SER A 40 6.81 -12.82 -0.23
N ILE A 41 7.24 -13.44 -1.34
CA ILE A 41 8.32 -12.91 -2.19
C ILE A 41 7.87 -11.61 -2.85
N ASN A 42 6.67 -11.60 -3.43
CA ASN A 42 6.11 -10.43 -4.11
C ASN A 42 6.00 -9.25 -3.14
N LEU A 43 5.46 -9.48 -1.94
CA LEU A 43 5.36 -8.47 -0.90
C LEU A 43 6.74 -7.90 -0.53
N VAL A 44 7.74 -8.75 -0.32
CA VAL A 44 9.10 -8.31 0.05
C VAL A 44 9.77 -7.48 -1.03
N LEU A 45 9.54 -7.80 -2.31
CA LEU A 45 10.07 -7.05 -3.44
C LEU A 45 9.42 -5.66 -3.61
N LEU A 46 8.21 -5.47 -3.07
CA LEU A 46 7.49 -4.20 -3.10
C LEU A 46 7.85 -3.28 -1.92
N LEU A 47 8.67 -3.75 -0.97
CA LEU A 47 9.08 -2.94 0.18
C LEU A 47 10.06 -1.83 -0.20
N ASP A 48 9.78 -0.64 0.33
CA ASP A 48 10.70 0.48 0.29
C ASP A 48 11.69 0.43 1.45
N THR A 49 12.84 1.08 1.29
CA THR A 49 13.80 1.26 2.39
C THR A 49 13.22 2.11 3.53
N ARG A 50 12.33 3.07 3.20
CA ARG A 50 11.73 4.04 4.14
C ARG A 50 10.31 4.43 3.72
N GLY A 51 9.55 5.04 4.63
CA GLY A 51 8.20 5.53 4.35
C GLY A 51 7.10 4.48 4.56
N LYS A 52 5.93 4.72 3.97
CA LYS A 52 4.69 3.95 4.22
C LYS A 52 4.74 2.47 3.81
N ASN A 53 5.59 2.13 2.84
CA ASN A 53 5.82 0.74 2.39
C ASN A 53 7.12 0.16 2.97
N SER A 54 7.71 0.80 3.99
CA SER A 54 8.89 0.22 4.66
C SER A 54 8.53 -1.00 5.47
N TRP A 55 9.51 -1.90 5.66
CA TRP A 55 9.34 -3.12 6.46
C TRP A 55 8.69 -2.85 7.81
N LEU A 56 9.19 -1.85 8.56
CA LEU A 56 8.65 -1.51 9.88
C LEU A 56 7.18 -1.11 9.82
N MET A 57 6.76 -0.41 8.76
CA MET A 57 5.38 0.02 8.60
C MET A 57 4.48 -1.12 8.14
N VAL A 58 4.95 -1.92 7.20
CA VAL A 58 4.22 -3.10 6.72
C VAL A 58 4.02 -4.12 7.84
N ASP A 59 5.05 -4.40 8.65
CA ASP A 59 4.95 -5.30 9.80
C ASP A 59 3.89 -4.85 10.84
N ARG A 60 3.84 -3.53 11.12
CA ARG A 60 2.80 -2.96 11.99
C ARG A 60 1.40 -3.09 11.40
N LYS A 61 1.24 -2.85 10.09
CA LYS A 61 -0.03 -3.02 9.39
C LYS A 61 -0.50 -4.48 9.44
N ILE A 62 0.41 -5.43 9.18
CA ILE A 62 0.13 -6.88 9.29
C ILE A 62 -0.33 -7.25 10.70
N THR A 63 0.35 -6.74 11.73
CA THR A 63 -0.05 -6.98 13.11
C THR A 63 -1.45 -6.42 13.41
N LEU A 64 -1.76 -5.23 12.91
CA LEU A 64 -3.08 -4.60 13.06
C LEU A 64 -4.17 -5.43 12.40
N ILE A 65 -3.93 -5.90 11.17
CA ILE A 65 -4.88 -6.74 10.41
C ILE A 65 -5.09 -8.08 11.12
N ASN A 66 -4.03 -8.78 11.49
CA ASN A 66 -4.13 -10.12 12.09
C ASN A 66 -4.76 -10.12 13.50
N ARG A 67 -4.77 -8.97 14.19
CA ARG A 67 -5.35 -8.83 15.53
C ARG A 67 -6.69 -8.09 15.54
N ALA A 68 -7.22 -7.75 14.37
CA ALA A 68 -8.49 -7.04 14.28
C ALA A 68 -9.65 -7.91 14.80
N SER A 69 -10.60 -7.27 15.50
CA SER A 69 -11.84 -7.92 15.91
C SER A 69 -12.68 -8.31 14.70
N HIS A 70 -13.67 -9.20 14.88
CA HIS A 70 -14.53 -9.66 13.79
C HIS A 70 -15.22 -8.51 13.03
N GLU A 71 -15.74 -7.51 13.74
CA GLU A 71 -16.37 -6.33 13.12
C GLU A 71 -15.37 -5.52 12.28
N VAL A 72 -14.13 -5.39 12.76
CA VAL A 72 -13.07 -4.68 12.04
C VAL A 72 -12.58 -5.49 10.85
N GLN A 73 -12.54 -6.82 10.94
CA GLN A 73 -12.26 -7.69 9.78
C GLN A 73 -13.29 -7.47 8.68
N HIS A 74 -14.57 -7.43 9.02
CA HIS A 74 -15.63 -7.19 8.04
C HIS A 74 -15.48 -5.82 7.36
N TYR A 75 -15.13 -4.77 8.12
CA TYR A 75 -14.82 -3.47 7.53
C TYR A 75 -13.59 -3.53 6.60
N HIS A 76 -12.54 -4.24 6.99
CA HIS A 76 -11.36 -4.41 6.17
C HIS A 76 -11.66 -5.18 4.87
N ASP A 77 -12.50 -6.22 4.94
CA ASP A 77 -12.96 -6.98 3.76
C ASP A 77 -13.67 -6.07 2.77
N MET A 78 -14.63 -5.28 3.25
CA MET A 78 -15.37 -4.33 2.41
C MET A 78 -14.43 -3.32 1.75
N ILE A 79 -13.39 -2.85 2.44
CA ILE A 79 -12.37 -2.00 1.81
C ILE A 79 -11.60 -2.78 0.75
N CYS A 80 -11.09 -3.98 1.07
CA CYS A 80 -10.34 -4.80 0.13
C CYS A 80 -11.11 -5.17 -1.14
N ASP A 81 -12.43 -5.30 -1.06
CA ASP A 81 -13.29 -5.65 -2.20
C ASP A 81 -13.59 -4.46 -3.12
N ASN A 82 -13.54 -3.23 -2.60
CA ASN A 82 -13.84 -2.02 -3.37
C ASN A 82 -12.61 -1.36 -4.03
N PHE A 83 -11.40 -1.82 -3.71
CA PHE A 83 -10.16 -1.34 -4.33
C PHE A 83 -9.45 -2.42 -5.15
N GLU A 84 -9.09 -2.06 -6.37
CA GLU A 84 -8.38 -2.90 -7.34
C GLU A 84 -6.88 -2.58 -7.36
N VAL A 85 -6.04 -3.61 -7.29
CA VAL A 85 -4.58 -3.47 -7.40
C VAL A 85 -4.21 -3.01 -8.81
N GLY A 86 -3.30 -2.03 -8.92
CA GLY A 86 -2.85 -1.46 -10.19
C GLY A 86 -3.71 -0.32 -10.73
N LYS A 87 -4.83 0.01 -10.09
CA LYS A 87 -5.68 1.15 -10.46
C LYS A 87 -5.31 2.40 -9.67
N VAL A 88 -5.26 3.55 -10.33
CA VAL A 88 -4.98 4.83 -9.65
C VAL A 88 -6.27 5.37 -9.01
N TYR A 89 -6.16 5.76 -7.74
CA TYR A 89 -7.24 6.39 -6.97
C TYR A 89 -6.76 7.74 -6.42
N SER A 90 -7.52 8.79 -6.70
CA SER A 90 -7.30 10.08 -6.05
C SER A 90 -7.69 10.02 -4.57
N LEU A 91 -7.25 11.01 -3.79
CA LEU A 91 -7.72 11.15 -2.40
C LEU A 91 -9.24 11.34 -2.30
N SER A 92 -9.86 11.96 -3.31
CA SER A 92 -11.30 12.11 -3.38
C SER A 92 -11.98 10.76 -3.59
N ASP A 93 -11.46 9.92 -4.48
CA ASP A 93 -12.00 8.58 -4.73
C ASP A 93 -11.91 7.72 -3.47
N ILE A 94 -10.75 7.72 -2.81
CA ILE A 94 -10.52 6.98 -1.57
C ILE A 94 -11.51 7.44 -0.48
N THR A 95 -11.67 8.76 -0.34
CA THR A 95 -12.60 9.32 0.67
C THR A 95 -14.04 8.92 0.40
N SER A 96 -14.49 9.00 -0.86
CA SER A 96 -15.84 8.64 -1.26
C SER A 96 -16.14 7.16 -1.01
N ILE A 97 -15.26 6.26 -1.48
CA ILE A 97 -15.42 4.81 -1.33
C ILE A 97 -15.48 4.42 0.16
N ILE A 98 -14.55 4.93 0.96
CA ILE A 98 -14.51 4.60 2.39
C ILE A 98 -15.71 5.19 3.14
N ALA A 99 -16.13 6.41 2.81
CA ALA A 99 -17.31 7.00 3.43
C ALA A 99 -18.59 6.21 3.09
N GLU A 100 -18.70 5.67 1.88
CA GLU A 100 -19.78 4.79 1.46
C GLU A 100 -19.78 3.48 2.26
N ILE A 101 -18.65 2.78 2.30
CA ILE A 101 -18.50 1.54 3.10
C ILE A 101 -18.88 1.78 4.57
N ARG A 102 -18.38 2.86 5.18
CA ARG A 102 -18.69 3.17 6.58
C ARG A 102 -20.18 3.38 6.80
N ARG A 103 -20.85 4.10 5.89
CA ARG A 103 -22.29 4.32 5.94
C ARG A 103 -23.07 3.02 5.80
N ASP A 104 -22.67 2.15 4.88
CA ASP A 104 -23.33 0.87 4.64
C ASP A 104 -23.22 -0.07 5.84
N LEU A 105 -22.10 0.01 6.57
CA LEU A 105 -21.86 -0.74 7.81
C LEU A 105 -22.43 -0.03 9.06
N GLY A 106 -23.10 1.11 8.93
CA GLY A 106 -23.62 1.88 10.06
C GLY A 106 -22.56 2.48 10.99
N LEU A 107 -21.31 2.59 10.52
CA LEU A 107 -20.21 3.20 11.25
C LEU A 107 -20.32 4.73 11.24
N PRO A 108 -19.93 5.42 12.34
CA PRO A 108 -19.97 6.88 12.39
C PRO A 108 -19.02 7.48 11.36
N ALA A 109 -19.41 8.60 10.76
CA ALA A 109 -18.53 9.38 9.92
C ALA A 109 -17.33 9.92 10.72
N TYR A 110 -16.20 10.16 10.05
CA TYR A 110 -15.09 10.86 10.67
C TYR A 110 -15.44 12.33 10.89
N PHE A 111 -15.46 12.77 12.16
CA PHE A 111 -15.80 14.15 12.52
C PHE A 111 -14.70 15.16 12.19
N THR A 112 -13.43 14.74 12.23
CA THR A 112 -12.28 15.58 11.90
C THR A 112 -11.33 14.81 11.01
N ARG A 113 -10.57 15.53 10.17
CA ARG A 113 -9.55 14.94 9.28
C ARG A 113 -10.09 13.79 8.43
N LEU A 114 -11.32 13.93 7.91
CA LEU A 114 -12.03 12.90 7.14
C LEU A 114 -11.14 12.27 6.06
N GLN A 115 -10.55 13.09 5.18
CA GLN A 115 -9.70 12.63 4.09
C GLN A 115 -8.47 11.85 4.61
N THR A 116 -7.77 12.36 5.62
CA THR A 116 -6.59 11.70 6.21
C THR A 116 -6.93 10.38 6.89
N ASN A 117 -8.09 10.29 7.56
CA ASN A 117 -8.51 9.05 8.19
C ASN A 117 -8.91 8.00 7.15
N CYS A 118 -9.65 8.39 6.10
CA CYS A 118 -9.94 7.49 4.98
C CYS A 118 -8.66 7.04 4.28
N GLU A 119 -7.74 7.96 4.01
CA GLU A 119 -6.42 7.64 3.47
C GLU A 119 -5.65 6.67 4.36
N THR A 120 -5.72 6.83 5.67
CA THR A 120 -5.06 5.93 6.63
C THR A 120 -5.68 4.54 6.60
N ASP A 121 -7.00 4.43 6.57
CA ASP A 121 -7.71 3.15 6.45
C ASP A 121 -7.29 2.41 5.17
N PHE A 122 -7.23 3.13 4.04
CA PHE A 122 -6.72 2.59 2.78
C PHE A 122 -5.25 2.14 2.93
N LEU A 123 -4.35 3.02 3.37
CA LEU A 123 -2.92 2.70 3.46
C LEU A 123 -2.61 1.62 4.51
N ASN A 124 -3.49 1.36 5.48
CA ASN A 124 -3.33 0.25 6.42
C ASN A 124 -3.54 -1.11 5.76
N LEU A 125 -4.34 -1.17 4.69
CA LEU A 125 -4.72 -2.42 4.03
C LEU A 125 -3.96 -2.66 2.71
N PHE A 126 -3.24 -1.67 2.21
CA PHE A 126 -2.50 -1.76 0.95
C PHE A 126 -1.05 -1.31 1.08
N LEU A 127 -0.15 -1.96 0.32
CA LEU A 127 1.02 -1.24 -0.21
C LEU A 127 0.53 -0.41 -1.38
N ALA A 128 0.94 0.86 -1.43
CA ALA A 128 0.54 1.74 -2.51
C ALA A 128 1.69 2.66 -2.90
N ASP A 129 1.86 2.85 -4.21
CA ASP A 129 2.83 3.79 -4.74
C ASP A 129 2.20 5.17 -4.92
N ASP A 130 3.03 6.21 -4.75
CA ASP A 130 2.63 7.59 -5.03
C ASP A 130 2.61 7.85 -6.54
N VAL A 131 1.51 8.43 -7.00
CA VAL A 131 1.27 8.73 -8.41
C VAL A 131 1.29 10.24 -8.62
N TYR A 132 2.09 10.70 -9.59
CA TYR A 132 2.24 12.11 -9.94
C TYR A 132 2.06 12.35 -11.46
N ASN A 133 1.57 13.53 -11.83
CA ASN A 133 1.44 13.92 -13.25
C ASN A 133 2.75 14.46 -13.84
N GLU A 134 3.52 15.19 -13.02
CA GLU A 134 4.70 15.91 -13.48
C GLU A 134 5.83 15.83 -12.44
N TYR A 135 7.07 15.94 -12.92
CA TYR A 135 8.21 16.30 -12.09
C TYR A 135 8.93 17.51 -12.69
N LYS A 136 9.41 18.39 -11.82
CA LYS A 136 10.41 19.42 -12.15
C LYS A 136 11.78 18.89 -11.78
N THR A 137 12.81 19.31 -12.49
CA THR A 137 14.19 19.03 -12.09
C THR A 137 14.69 20.24 -11.32
N ASP A 138 15.17 20.05 -10.10
CA ASP A 138 15.81 21.13 -9.33
C ASP A 138 17.19 21.50 -9.93
N ALA A 139 17.81 22.55 -9.38
CA ALA A 139 19.11 23.03 -9.84
C ALA A 139 20.23 21.98 -9.72
N ASP A 140 20.05 20.97 -8.87
CA ASP A 140 20.99 19.87 -8.62
C ASP A 140 20.71 18.64 -9.51
N GLY A 141 19.77 18.74 -10.46
CA GLY A 141 19.43 17.65 -11.37
C GLY A 141 18.48 16.61 -10.76
N LYS A 142 17.95 16.85 -9.55
CA LYS A 142 17.06 15.93 -8.86
C LYS A 142 15.61 16.20 -9.22
N LYS A 143 14.87 15.12 -9.48
CA LYS A 143 13.44 15.18 -9.80
C LYS A 143 12.64 15.52 -8.55
N GLN A 144 11.85 16.58 -8.62
CA GLN A 144 10.85 17.01 -7.66
C GLN A 144 9.47 16.83 -8.28
N PHE A 145 8.71 15.87 -7.76
CA PHE A 145 7.32 15.66 -8.18
C PHE A 145 6.43 16.78 -7.62
N THR A 146 5.63 17.42 -8.46
CA THR A 146 4.83 18.60 -8.05
C THR A 146 3.35 18.32 -7.95
N ASP A 147 2.83 17.43 -8.80
CA ASP A 147 1.39 17.29 -9.00
C ASP A 147 0.94 15.91 -8.57
N PHE A 148 0.71 15.74 -7.26
CA PHE A 148 0.25 14.50 -6.68
C PHE A 148 -1.17 14.19 -7.14
N VAL A 149 -1.36 13.01 -7.75
CA VAL A 149 -2.64 12.54 -8.27
C VAL A 149 -3.36 11.70 -7.22
N GLY A 150 -2.61 10.86 -6.51
CA GLY A 150 -3.17 9.88 -5.59
C GLY A 150 -2.30 8.64 -5.48
N TYR A 151 -2.93 7.52 -5.22
CA TYR A 151 -2.27 6.26 -4.92
C TYR A 151 -2.64 5.17 -5.91
N MET A 152 -1.67 4.31 -6.21
CA MET A 152 -1.92 3.05 -6.91
C MET A 152 -1.58 1.90 -5.96
N PRO A 153 -2.57 1.15 -5.44
CA PRO A 153 -2.30 -0.01 -4.59
C PRO A 153 -1.59 -1.07 -5.42
N THR A 154 -0.51 -1.62 -4.87
CA THR A 154 0.35 -2.62 -5.52
C THR A 154 0.24 -3.99 -4.87
N PHE A 155 -0.26 -4.05 -3.64
CA PHE A 155 -0.45 -5.30 -2.90
C PHE A 155 -1.53 -5.15 -1.81
N LYS A 156 -2.37 -6.17 -1.64
CA LYS A 156 -3.35 -6.28 -0.53
C LYS A 156 -2.69 -6.92 0.68
N LEU A 157 -2.65 -6.21 1.81
CA LEU A 157 -2.04 -6.70 3.06
C LEU A 157 -2.96 -7.61 3.86
N LYS A 158 -4.26 -7.64 3.57
CA LYS A 158 -5.12 -8.66 4.16
C LYS A 158 -4.91 -9.99 3.42
N PRO A 159 -4.49 -11.07 4.10
CA PRO A 159 -4.40 -12.39 3.48
C PRO A 159 -5.77 -12.83 2.96
N GLN A 160 -5.79 -13.48 1.79
CA GLN A 160 -6.97 -14.19 1.33
C GLN A 160 -7.04 -15.55 2.04
N ASP A 161 -8.22 -15.92 2.54
CA ASP A 161 -8.46 -17.22 3.18
C ASP A 161 -8.36 -18.38 2.19
#